data_AF-A0A2I8VPH2-F1
#
_entry.id   AF-A0A2I8VPH2-F1
#
_cell.length_a   1.000
_cell.length_b   1.000
_cell.length_c   1.000
_cell.angle_alpha   90.00
_cell.angle_beta   90.00
_cell.angle_gamma   90.00
#
_symmetry.space_group_name_H-M   'P 1'
#
loop_
_entity.id
_entity.type
_entity.pdbx_description
1 polymer ?
#
loop_
_entity_poly.entity_id
_entity_poly.type
_entity_poly.pdbx_seq_one_letter_code
_entity_poly.pdbx_strand_id
1 'polypeptide(L)' 'MDGNNPSKWEYKTLEPPKGLTKRETIDPTEELNELGAEGWELTATLDYDRGGTKLLLLKRPVYDE' A
#
# COMPACT_ATOMS: atom_id res chain seq x y z
N MET A 1 24.15 18.87 -5.71
CA MET A 1 23.60 17.49 -5.55
C MET A 1 22.62 17.60 -4.41
N ASP A 2 21.59 18.40 -4.64
CA ASP A 2 20.55 18.70 -3.67
C ASP A 2 19.64 17.49 -3.76
N GLY A 3 20.03 16.46 -3.02
CA GLY A 3 19.35 15.19 -2.97
C GLY A 3 17.90 15.51 -2.67
N ASN A 4 17.04 15.18 -3.64
CA ASN A 4 15.60 15.29 -3.58
C ASN A 4 15.05 14.34 -2.51
N ASN A 5 15.49 14.55 -1.28
CA ASN A 5 15.04 13.82 -0.11
C ASN A 5 13.62 14.32 0.14
N PRO A 6 12.63 13.43 0.13
CA PRO A 6 11.26 13.84 0.39
C PRO A 6 11.19 14.52 1.75
N SER A 7 10.62 15.72 1.77
CA SER A 7 10.44 16.51 3.00
C SER A 7 9.57 15.74 4.00
N LYS A 8 8.62 14.93 3.51
CA LYS A 8 7.70 14.11 4.30
C LYS A 8 7.32 12.83 3.54
N TRP A 9 6.82 11.83 4.26
CA TRP A 9 6.24 10.62 3.67
C TRP A 9 4.76 10.55 3.98
N GLU A 10 3.96 10.22 2.97
CA GLU A 10 2.55 9.88 3.17
C GLU A 10 2.42 8.35 3.22
N TYR A 11 1.56 7.85 4.11
CA TYR A 11 1.32 6.41 4.29
C TYR A 11 -0.16 6.09 4.07
N LYS A 12 -0.42 4.97 3.39
CA LYS A 12 -1.77 4.49 3.09
C LYS A 12 -1.83 2.99 3.30
N THR A 13 -2.93 2.49 3.83
CA THR A 13 -3.20 1.06 3.92
C THR A 13 -4.25 0.67 2.91
N LEU A 14 -3.98 -0.37 2.12
CA LEU A 14 -4.93 -1.02 1.22
C LEU A 14 -5.41 -2.31 1.88
N GLU A 15 -6.71 -2.45 2.11
CA GLU A 15 -7.29 -3.75 2.46
C GLU A 15 -7.57 -4.50 1.15
N PRO A 16 -6.91 -5.63 0.85
CA PRO A 16 -7.19 -6.37 -0.38
C PRO A 16 -8.66 -6.83 -0.37
N PRO A 17 -9.35 -6.75 -1.52
CA PRO A 17 -10.74 -7.12 -1.61
C PRO A 17 -10.94 -8.58 -1.19
N LYS A 18 -11.85 -8.79 -0.23
CA LYS A 18 -12.25 -10.13 0.22
C LYS A 18 -13.35 -10.62 -0.71
N GLY A 19 -13.16 -11.77 -1.34
CA GLY A 19 -14.19 -12.42 -2.13
C GLY A 19 -15.48 -12.70 -1.32
N LEU A 20 -16.58 -12.94 -2.03
CA LEU A 20 -17.91 -13.25 -1.46
C LEU A 20 -17.86 -14.43 -0.47
N THR A 21 -16.94 -15.38 -0.70
CA THR A 21 -16.50 -16.31 0.32
C THR A 21 -15.26 -15.67 0.97
N LYS A 22 -15.27 -15.42 2.28
CA LYS A 22 -14.18 -14.79 3.05
C LYS A 22 -12.85 -15.59 3.07
N ARG A 23 -12.60 -16.42 2.05
CA ARG A 23 -11.49 -17.35 1.84
C ARG A 23 -10.73 -17.11 0.53
N GLU A 24 -11.26 -16.29 -0.37
CA GLU A 24 -10.56 -15.92 -1.61
C GLU A 24 -10.08 -14.48 -1.48
N THR A 25 -8.77 -14.30 -1.36
CA THR A 25 -8.14 -13.01 -1.60
C THR A 25 -8.27 -12.74 -3.09
N ILE A 26 -9.03 -11.72 -3.47
CA ILE A 26 -9.02 -11.24 -4.84
C ILE A 26 -7.66 -10.59 -5.07
N ASP A 27 -7.03 -10.91 -6.19
CA ASP A 27 -5.71 -10.41 -6.55
C ASP A 27 -5.73 -8.86 -6.61
N PRO A 28 -4.98 -8.16 -5.73
CA PRO A 28 -5.03 -6.70 -5.64
C PRO A 28 -4.13 -6.00 -6.67
N THR A 29 -3.66 -6.70 -7.71
CA THR A 29 -2.69 -6.14 -8.66
C THR A 29 -3.21 -4.93 -9.41
N GLU A 30 -4.50 -4.87 -9.76
CA GLU A 30 -5.08 -3.69 -10.42
C GLU A 30 -4.97 -2.44 -9.53
N GLU A 31 -5.47 -2.50 -8.28
CA GLU A 31 -5.36 -1.39 -7.32
C GLU A 31 -3.90 -1.03 -7.01
N LEU A 32 -3.01 -2.02 -6.90
CA LEU A 32 -1.58 -1.76 -6.68
C LEU A 32 -0.92 -1.05 -7.88
N ASN A 33 -1.32 -1.39 -9.11
CA ASN A 33 -0.82 -0.71 -10.31
C ASN A 33 -1.32 0.73 -10.38
N GLU A 34 -2.58 0.99 -10.04
CA GLU A 34 -3.13 2.35 -9.96
C GLU A 34 -2.39 3.19 -8.90
N LEU A 35 -2.20 2.64 -7.70
CA LEU A 35 -1.44 3.30 -6.64
C LEU A 35 0.03 3.51 -7.05
N GLY A 36 0.63 2.54 -7.73
CA GLY A 36 1.98 2.68 -8.29
C GLY A 36 2.10 3.82 -9.30
N ALA A 37 1.08 4.01 -10.15
CA ALA A 37 1.02 5.14 -11.09
C ALA A 37 0.88 6.51 -10.36
N GLU A 38 0.25 6.53 -9.19
CA GLU A 38 0.19 7.70 -8.29
C GLU A 38 1.48 7.93 -7.47
N GLY A 39 2.49 7.07 -7.60
CA GLY A 39 3.77 7.16 -6.89
C GLY A 39 3.80 6.46 -5.53
N TRP A 40 2.83 5.61 -5.22
CA TRP A 40 2.84 4.78 -4.02
C TRP A 40 3.72 3.54 -4.20
N GLU A 41 4.50 3.25 -3.17
CA GLU A 41 5.37 2.09 -3.07
C GLU A 41 4.88 1.17 -1.95
N LEU A 42 4.67 -0.12 -2.27
CA LEU A 42 4.37 -1.15 -1.27
C LEU A 42 5.59 -1.33 -0.35
N THR A 43 5.43 -1.09 0.95
CA THR A 43 6.53 -1.16 1.91
C THR A 43 6.43 -2.33 2.88
N ALA A 44 5.23 -2.76 3.25
CA ALA A 44 5.04 -3.86 4.21
C ALA A 44 3.64 -4.45 4.11
N THR A 45 3.46 -5.65 4.67
CA THR A 45 2.16 -6.23 4.95
C THR A 45 1.91 -6.21 6.46
N LEU A 46 0.69 -5.89 6.87
CA LEU A 46 0.26 -5.92 8.26
C LEU A 46 -0.67 -7.12 8.48
N ASP A 47 -0.25 -7.97 9.39
CA ASP A 47 -0.94 -9.18 9.81
C ASP A 47 -1.52 -8.97 11.22
N TYR A 48 -2.79 -9.32 11.39
CA TYR A 48 -3.37 -9.41 12.73
C TYR A 48 -3.08 -10.79 13.31
N ASP A 49 -2.69 -10.84 14.58
CA ASP A 49 -2.26 -12.02 15.36
C ASP A 49 -3.26 -13.21 15.39
N ARG A 50 -4.43 -13.08 14.74
CA ARG A 50 -5.46 -14.12 14.62
C ARG A 50 -5.82 -14.50 13.18
N GLY A 51 -4.81 -14.69 12.34
CA GLY A 51 -4.95 -15.53 11.14
C GLY A 51 -5.51 -14.83 9.90
N GLY A 52 -5.05 -13.60 9.62
CA GLY A 52 -5.21 -13.04 8.30
C GLY A 52 -4.33 -11.83 8.07
N THR A 53 -3.53 -11.87 7.00
CA THR A 53 -2.99 -10.67 6.35
C THR A 53 -4.18 -9.84 5.89
N LYS A 54 -4.29 -8.61 6.37
CA LYS A 54 -5.46 -7.78 6.03
C LYS A 54 -5.10 -6.44 5.43
N LEU A 55 -3.86 -5.96 5.55
CA LEU A 55 -3.53 -4.65 5.04
C LEU A 55 -2.17 -4.66 4.36
N LEU A 56 -2.11 -4.05 3.20
CA LEU A 56 -0.88 -3.70 2.50
C LEU A 56 -0.55 -2.26 2.89
N LEU A 57 0.62 -2.02 3.47
CA LEU A 57 1.10 -0.68 3.79
C LEU A 57 1.88 -0.14 2.60
N LEU A 58 1.45 1.00 2.10
CA LEU A 58 2.10 1.76 1.05
C LEU A 58 2.62 3.09 1.60
N LYS A 59 3.70 3.58 1.00
CA LYS A 59 4.26 4.91 1.27
C LYS A 59 4.49 5.65 -0.03
N ARG A 60 4.41 6.99 -0.01
CA ARG A 60 4.90 7.82 -1.11
C ARG A 60 5.67 9.03 -0.62
N PRO A 61 6.71 9.48 -1.35
CA PRO A 61 7.40 10.72 -1.03
C PRO A 61 6.49 11.93 -1.26
N VAL A 62 6.47 12.87 -0.32
CA VAL A 62 5.84 14.19 -0.47
C VAL A 62 6.96 15.23 -0.51
N TYR A 63 6.99 15.97 -1.60
CA TYR A 63 7.91 17.09 -1.82
C TYR A 63 7.16 18.37 -1.43
N ASP A 64 7.73 19.12 -0.49
CA ASP A 64 7.26 20.48 -0.15
C ASP A 64 7.81 21.39 -1.27
N GLU A 65 6.95 22.12 -1.96
CA GLU A 65 7.31 23.03 -3.07
C GLU A 65 8.12 24.24 -2.59
#